data_AF-A0A0Q4TZF6-F1
#
_entry.id   AF-A0A0Q4TZF6-F1
#
_cell.length_a   1.000
_cell.length_b   1.000
_cell.length_c   1.000
_cell.angle_alpha   90.00
_cell.angle_beta   90.00
_cell.angle_gamma   90.00
#
_symmetry.space_group_name_H-M   'P 1'
#
loop_
_entity.id
_entity.type
_entity.pdbx_description
1 polymer ?
#
loop_
_entity_poly.entity_id
_entity_poly.type
_entity_poly.pdbx_seq_one_letter_code
_entity_poly.pdbx_strand_id
1 'polypeptide(L)'
;MSADDEKQADAGFAGRFRDQLGSRAIEPIIKAVRTELRSARDEIAGRARDARSGAVMLAVGAVLAIVTVILLAGTAVALLALALPLWAAALITFAFFAVVTAVLVAVGLKGVKRGIPPVPSDTVKNLTSSAD
;
A
#
# COMPACT_ATOMS: atom_id res chain seq x y z
N MET A 1 -33.52 51.51 37.35
CA MET A 1 -32.76 50.53 36.57
C MET A 1 -31.47 51.23 36.14
N SER A 2 -30.31 50.80 36.63
CA SER A 2 -29.02 51.42 36.31
C SER A 2 -28.54 50.95 34.93
N ALA A 3 -27.84 51.81 34.19
CA ALA A 3 -27.28 51.51 32.86
C ALA A 3 -26.30 50.30 32.84
N ASP A 4 -25.85 49.85 34.01
CA ASP A 4 -24.98 48.68 34.16
C ASP A 4 -25.74 47.33 34.08
N ASP A 5 -27.03 47.29 34.45
CA ASP A 5 -27.88 46.08 34.37
C ASP A 5 -28.19 45.71 32.90
N GLU A 6 -28.39 46.72 32.06
CA GLU A 6 -28.71 46.56 30.64
C GLU A 6 -27.50 45.98 29.87
N LYS A 7 -26.28 46.45 30.22
CA LYS A 7 -25.03 45.90 29.66
C LYS A 7 -24.74 44.47 30.12
N GLN A 8 -25.10 44.10 31.35
CA GLN A 8 -24.91 42.73 31.85
C GLN A 8 -25.89 41.73 31.20
N ALA A 9 -27.13 42.14 30.96
CA ALA A 9 -28.12 41.31 30.29
C ALA A 9 -27.72 40.99 28.83
N ASP A 10 -27.23 41.98 28.08
CA ASP A 10 -26.79 41.81 26.70
C ASP A 10 -25.51 40.95 26.58
N ALA A 11 -24.55 41.13 27.50
CA ALA A 11 -23.34 40.31 27.54
C ALA A 11 -23.65 38.82 27.82
N GLY A 12 -24.59 38.54 28.72
CA GLY A 12 -25.02 37.18 29.06
C GLY A 12 -25.85 36.51 27.95
N PHE A 13 -26.67 37.28 27.23
CA PHE A 13 -27.42 36.78 26.07
C PHE A 13 -26.46 36.47 24.91
N ALA A 14 -25.60 37.41 24.52
CA ALA A 14 -24.63 37.21 23.44
C ALA A 14 -23.69 36.03 23.71
N GLY A 15 -23.25 35.82 24.96
CA GLY A 15 -22.46 34.65 25.36
C GLY A 15 -23.20 33.33 25.13
N ARG A 16 -24.45 33.22 25.61
CA ARG A 16 -25.25 31.99 25.44
C ARG A 16 -25.59 31.67 23.98
N PHE A 17 -25.80 32.68 23.14
CA PHE A 17 -26.03 32.49 21.71
C PHE A 17 -24.76 32.05 20.99
N ARG A 18 -23.60 32.61 21.36
CA ARG A 18 -22.29 32.18 20.85
C ARG A 18 -22.00 30.72 21.21
N ASP A 19 -22.29 30.32 22.44
CA ASP A 19 -22.09 28.94 22.90
C ASP A 19 -23.05 27.95 22.21
N GLN A 20 -24.30 28.35 21.99
CA GLN A 20 -25.30 27.51 21.30
C GLN A 20 -25.02 27.37 19.80
N LEU A 21 -24.61 28.44 19.12
CA LEU A 21 -24.25 28.40 17.69
C LEU A 21 -22.95 27.63 17.46
N GLY A 22 -21.95 27.85 18.32
CA GLY A 22 -20.71 27.09 18.31
C GLY A 22 -20.97 25.59 18.46
N SER A 23 -21.75 25.21 19.48
CA SER A 23 -22.02 23.80 19.75
C SER A 23 -22.88 23.14 18.65
N ARG A 24 -23.97 23.78 18.17
CA ARG A 24 -24.86 23.14 17.19
C ARG A 24 -24.31 23.06 15.76
N ALA A 25 -23.45 23.98 15.34
CA ALA A 25 -22.88 23.98 13.99
C ALA A 25 -21.61 23.13 13.89
N ILE A 26 -20.78 23.12 14.95
CA ILE A 26 -19.47 22.48 14.92
C ILE A 26 -19.56 20.98 15.29
N GLU A 27 -20.43 20.60 16.22
CA GLU A 27 -20.60 19.22 16.68
C GLU A 27 -20.95 18.22 15.55
N PRO A 28 -21.87 18.50 14.62
CA PRO A 28 -22.19 17.59 13.52
C PRO A 28 -21.03 17.41 12.54
N ILE A 29 -20.29 18.50 12.27
CA ILE A 29 -19.14 18.49 11.35
C ILE A 29 -18.00 17.64 11.96
N ILE A 30 -17.70 17.85 13.25
CA ILE A 30 -16.72 17.03 13.98
C ILE A 30 -17.14 15.55 13.98
N LYS A 31 -18.43 15.27 14.16
CA LYS A 31 -18.97 13.90 14.15
C LYS A 31 -18.90 13.25 12.76
N ALA A 32 -19.16 14.00 11.71
CA ALA A 32 -19.07 13.53 10.32
C ALA A 32 -17.61 13.21 9.96
N VAL A 33 -16.68 14.13 10.23
CA VAL A 33 -15.24 13.93 9.99
C VAL A 33 -14.71 12.72 10.77
N ARG A 34 -15.11 12.55 12.03
CA ARG A 34 -14.70 11.39 12.84
C ARG A 34 -15.26 10.07 12.29
N THR A 35 -16.48 10.08 11.79
CA THR A 35 -17.12 8.89 11.19
C THR A 35 -16.41 8.49 9.89
N GLU A 36 -16.17 9.45 9.00
CA GLU A 36 -15.40 9.27 7.77
C GLU A 36 -13.98 8.75 8.06
N LEU A 37 -13.28 9.36 9.02
CA LEU A 37 -11.97 8.89 9.45
C LEU A 37 -11.99 7.46 9.99
N ARG A 38 -13.06 7.06 10.70
CA ARG A 38 -13.19 5.69 11.19
C ARG A 38 -13.38 4.72 10.03
N SER A 39 -14.26 5.05 9.09
CA SER A 39 -14.49 4.25 7.88
C SER A 39 -13.23 4.10 7.03
N ALA A 40 -12.53 5.22 6.77
CA ALA A 40 -11.27 5.22 6.05
C ALA A 40 -10.19 4.40 6.77
N ARG A 41 -10.10 4.50 8.12
CA ARG A 41 -9.17 3.68 8.91
C ARG A 41 -9.49 2.19 8.81
N ASP A 42 -10.76 1.82 8.89
CA ASP A 42 -11.18 0.42 8.81
C ASP A 42 -10.92 -0.16 7.41
N GLU A 43 -11.18 0.62 6.35
CA GLU A 43 -10.89 0.21 4.98
C GLU A 43 -9.37 0.08 4.73
N ILE A 44 -8.57 1.07 5.16
CA ILE A 44 -7.11 1.01 5.06
C ILE A 44 -6.56 -0.18 5.86
N ALA A 45 -7.09 -0.45 7.05
CA ALA A 45 -6.69 -1.59 7.88
C ALA A 45 -7.08 -2.93 7.23
N GLY A 46 -8.26 -3.02 6.60
CA GLY A 46 -8.68 -4.18 5.81
C GLY A 46 -7.73 -4.44 4.65
N ARG A 47 -7.50 -3.43 3.80
CA ARG A 47 -6.57 -3.51 2.66
C ARG A 47 -5.14 -3.87 3.11
N ALA A 48 -4.68 -3.32 4.24
CA ALA A 48 -3.37 -3.62 4.80
C ALA A 48 -3.25 -5.07 5.30
N ARG A 49 -4.30 -5.64 5.89
CA ARG A 49 -4.31 -7.05 6.32
C ARG A 49 -4.25 -8.00 5.14
N ASP A 50 -5.00 -7.72 4.09
CA ASP A 50 -5.01 -8.56 2.88
C ASP A 50 -3.66 -8.48 2.15
N ALA A 51 -3.12 -7.26 2.01
CA ALA A 51 -1.78 -7.05 1.46
C ALA A 51 -0.69 -7.73 2.30
N ARG A 52 -0.83 -7.77 3.63
CA ARG A 52 0.12 -8.43 4.54
C ARG A 52 0.17 -9.95 4.29
N SER A 53 -0.98 -10.60 4.16
CA SER A 53 -1.02 -12.05 3.90
C SER A 53 -0.33 -12.38 2.57
N GLY A 54 -0.64 -11.61 1.52
CA GLY A 54 0.03 -11.74 0.22
C GLY A 54 1.53 -11.50 0.30
N ALA A 55 1.98 -10.48 1.03
CA ALA A 55 3.40 -10.18 1.21
C ALA A 55 4.16 -11.30 1.94
N VAL A 56 3.54 -11.92 2.96
CA VAL A 56 4.14 -13.07 3.68
C VAL A 56 4.29 -14.27 2.75
N MET A 57 3.23 -14.63 2.00
CA MET A 57 3.30 -15.74 1.05
C MET A 57 4.35 -15.50 -0.04
N LEU A 58 4.45 -14.28 -0.57
CA LEU A 58 5.48 -13.92 -1.54
C LEU A 58 6.90 -14.00 -0.94
N ALA A 59 7.09 -13.57 0.31
CA ALA A 59 8.38 -13.67 0.98
C ALA A 59 8.81 -15.14 1.18
N VAL A 60 7.89 -15.98 1.67
CA VAL A 60 8.15 -17.43 1.82
C VAL A 60 8.40 -18.08 0.46
N GLY A 61 7.59 -17.76 -0.54
CA GLY A 61 7.77 -18.25 -1.91
C GLY A 61 9.12 -17.83 -2.51
N ALA A 62 9.56 -16.60 -2.27
CA ALA A 62 10.87 -16.12 -2.72
C ALA A 62 12.02 -16.89 -2.06
N VAL A 63 11.95 -17.14 -0.75
CA VAL A 63 12.95 -17.95 -0.04
C VAL A 63 12.99 -19.38 -0.59
N LEU A 64 11.83 -20.02 -0.77
CA LEU A 64 11.75 -21.36 -1.34
C LEU A 64 12.30 -21.41 -2.77
N ALA A 65 11.98 -20.42 -3.60
CA ALA A 65 12.53 -20.31 -4.95
C ALA A 65 14.07 -20.23 -4.95
N ILE A 66 14.66 -19.45 -4.02
CA ILE A 66 16.12 -19.38 -3.86
C ILE A 66 16.69 -20.76 -3.49
N VAL A 67 16.10 -21.45 -2.51
CA VAL A 67 16.55 -22.80 -2.10
C VAL A 67 16.46 -23.79 -3.27
N THR A 68 15.36 -23.78 -4.02
CA THR A 68 15.19 -24.65 -5.20
C THR A 68 16.26 -24.36 -6.26
N VAL A 69 16.56 -23.10 -6.55
CA VAL A 69 17.61 -22.72 -7.52
C VAL A 69 18.99 -23.17 -7.07
N ILE A 70 19.32 -23.04 -5.77
CA ILE A 70 20.59 -23.51 -5.21
C ILE A 70 20.72 -25.03 -5.35
N LEU A 71 19.68 -25.78 -4.98
CA LEU A 71 19.67 -27.24 -5.13
C LEU A 71 19.81 -27.65 -6.60
N LEU A 72 19.07 -27.00 -7.51
CA LEU A 72 19.14 -27.28 -8.93
C LEU A 72 20.53 -27.00 -9.52
N ALA A 73 21.17 -25.90 -9.11
CA ALA A 73 22.54 -25.60 -9.51
C ALA A 73 23.53 -26.67 -9.00
N GLY A 74 23.41 -27.08 -7.73
CA GLY A 74 24.21 -28.17 -7.17
C GLY A 74 24.02 -29.49 -7.91
N THR A 75 22.77 -29.86 -8.21
CA THR A 75 22.45 -31.07 -9.00
C THR A 75 23.03 -30.99 -10.41
N ALA A 76 22.94 -29.84 -11.08
CA ALA A 76 23.50 -29.65 -12.42
C ALA A 76 25.03 -29.81 -12.41
N VAL A 77 25.72 -29.22 -11.43
CA VAL A 77 27.16 -29.40 -11.26
C VAL A 77 27.50 -30.87 -11.01
N ALA A 78 26.77 -31.54 -10.11
CA ALA A 78 27.01 -32.95 -9.79
C ALA A 78 26.83 -33.87 -11.01
N LEU A 79 25.79 -33.64 -11.82
CA LEU A 79 25.56 -34.40 -13.05
C LEU A 79 26.65 -34.16 -14.10
N LEU A 80 27.05 -32.90 -14.32
CA LEU A 80 28.11 -32.57 -15.26
C LEU A 80 29.49 -33.07 -14.80
N ALA A 81 29.73 -33.13 -13.49
CA ALA A 81 30.95 -33.66 -12.92
C ALA A 81 31.14 -35.17 -13.16
N LEU A 82 30.10 -35.89 -13.59
CA LEU A 82 30.21 -37.28 -14.03
C LEU A 82 30.96 -37.41 -15.38
N ALA A 83 30.98 -36.36 -16.19
CA ALA A 83 31.58 -36.37 -17.54
C ALA A 83 32.77 -35.39 -17.69
N LEU A 84 32.87 -34.37 -16.83
CA LEU A 84 33.85 -33.28 -16.91
C LEU A 84 34.50 -33.02 -15.54
N PRO A 85 35.68 -32.39 -15.48
CA PRO A 85 36.25 -31.96 -14.21
C PRO A 85 35.36 -30.94 -13.51
N LEU A 86 35.36 -30.96 -12.17
CA LEU A 86 34.47 -30.17 -11.31
C LEU A 86 34.49 -28.66 -11.64
N TRP A 87 35.66 -28.11 -11.94
CA TRP A 87 35.80 -26.69 -12.28
C TRP A 87 35.05 -26.33 -13.56
N ALA A 88 35.07 -27.19 -14.58
CA ALA A 88 34.37 -26.96 -15.84
C ALA A 88 32.85 -27.09 -15.67
N ALA A 89 32.40 -28.10 -14.92
CA ALA A 89 30.99 -28.28 -14.55
C ALA A 89 30.43 -27.06 -13.80
N ALA A 90 31.20 -26.52 -12.85
CA ALA A 90 30.83 -25.31 -12.10
C ALA A 90 30.72 -24.08 -13.01
N LEU A 91 31.69 -23.84 -13.90
CA LEU A 91 31.67 -22.69 -14.81
C LEU A 91 30.52 -22.76 -15.82
N ILE A 92 30.24 -23.94 -16.38
CA ILE A 92 29.12 -24.13 -17.33
C ILE A 92 27.79 -23.86 -16.62
N THR A 93 27.60 -24.44 -15.44
CA THR A 93 26.38 -24.23 -14.66
C THR A 93 26.21 -22.75 -14.29
N PHE A 94 27.29 -22.10 -13.83
CA PHE A 94 27.27 -20.67 -13.51
C PHE A 94 26.89 -19.82 -14.73
N ALA A 95 27.51 -20.07 -15.89
CA ALA A 95 27.21 -19.33 -17.12
C ALA A 95 25.73 -19.48 -17.53
N PHE A 96 25.18 -20.69 -17.42
CA PHE A 96 23.76 -20.94 -17.69
C PHE A 96 22.84 -20.12 -16.77
N PHE A 97 23.05 -20.20 -15.45
CA PHE A 97 22.22 -19.44 -14.50
C PHE A 97 22.42 -17.92 -14.61
N ALA A 98 23.62 -17.46 -14.97
CA ALA A 98 23.89 -16.04 -15.21
C ALA A 98 23.07 -15.50 -16.39
N VAL A 99 23.00 -16.24 -17.50
CA VAL A 99 22.18 -15.87 -18.67
C VAL A 99 20.69 -15.86 -18.32
N VAL A 100 20.20 -16.92 -17.66
CA VAL A 100 18.79 -17.00 -17.23
C VAL A 100 18.44 -15.82 -16.31
N THR A 101 19.29 -15.53 -15.33
CA THR A 101 19.11 -14.42 -14.39
C THR A 101 19.09 -13.08 -15.13
N ALA A 102 20.01 -12.85 -16.06
CA ALA A 102 20.05 -11.62 -16.85
C ALA A 102 18.74 -11.40 -17.65
N VAL A 103 18.21 -12.47 -18.26
CA VAL A 103 16.93 -12.41 -18.99
C VAL A 103 15.77 -12.12 -18.04
N LEU A 104 15.67 -12.83 -16.92
CA LEU A 104 14.60 -12.63 -15.93
C LEU A 104 14.60 -11.20 -15.37
N VAL A 105 15.78 -10.69 -15.01
CA VAL A 105 15.94 -9.30 -14.53
C VAL A 105 15.51 -8.30 -15.61
N ALA A 106 15.94 -8.51 -16.87
CA ALA A 106 15.56 -7.62 -17.96
C ALA A 106 14.05 -7.62 -18.23
N VAL A 107 13.39 -8.77 -18.18
CA VAL A 107 11.92 -8.90 -18.33
C VAL A 107 11.20 -8.28 -17.14
N GLY A 108 11.64 -8.55 -15.91
CA GLY A 108 11.08 -7.99 -14.69
C GLY A 108 11.13 -6.46 -14.68
N LEU A 109 12.28 -5.89 -15.04
CA LEU A 109 12.45 -4.43 -15.16
C LEU A 109 11.52 -3.82 -16.23
N LYS A 110 11.30 -4.52 -17.35
CA LYS A 110 10.32 -4.08 -18.37
C LYS A 110 8.89 -4.15 -17.85
N GLY A 111 8.55 -5.17 -17.06
CA GLY A 111 7.23 -5.33 -16.43
C GLY A 111 6.93 -4.21 -15.44
N VAL A 112 7.86 -3.91 -14.53
CA VAL A 112 7.71 -2.81 -13.55
C VAL A 112 7.54 -1.47 -14.25
N LYS A 113 8.29 -1.21 -15.33
CA LYS A 113 8.14 0.01 -16.14
C LYS A 113 6.79 0.14 -16.85
N ARG A 114 6.06 -0.97 -17.08
CA ARG A 114 4.76 -0.99 -17.76
C ARG A 114 3.56 -1.05 -16.80
N GLY A 115 3.75 -1.56 -15.59
CA GLY A 115 2.65 -1.99 -14.70
C GLY A 115 2.19 -1.00 -13.62
N ILE A 116 2.79 0.18 -13.51
CA ILE A 116 2.35 1.21 -12.56
C ILE A 116 1.76 2.39 -13.34
N PRO A 117 0.47 2.36 -13.74
CA PRO A 117 -0.22 3.58 -14.09
C PRO A 117 -0.29 4.45 -12.83
N PRO A 118 0.26 5.69 -12.84
CA PRO A 118 0.42 6.49 -11.62
C PRO A 118 -0.88 6.97 -10.96
N VAL A 119 -2.08 6.62 -11.47
CA VAL A 119 -3.34 7.02 -10.84
C VAL A 119 -4.46 6.02 -11.19
N PRO A 120 -5.32 5.60 -10.24
CA PRO A 120 -6.52 4.81 -10.54
C PRO A 120 -7.47 5.60 -11.44
N SER A 121 -7.72 5.09 -12.65
CA SER A 121 -8.64 5.68 -13.63
C SER A 121 -10.11 5.65 -13.19
N ASP A 122 -10.45 4.84 -12.19
CA ASP A 122 -11.83 4.66 -11.74
C ASP A 122 -12.36 5.89 -10.99
N THR A 123 -11.49 6.68 -10.37
CA THR A 123 -11.89 7.94 -9.71
C THR A 123 -12.34 9.00 -10.72
N VAL A 124 -11.84 8.97 -11.95
CA VAL A 124 -12.20 9.96 -12.99
C VAL A 124 -13.56 9.66 -13.61
N LYS A 125 -13.95 8.37 -13.67
CA LYS A 125 -15.19 7.94 -14.33
C LYS A 125 -16.46 8.21 -13.52
N ASN A 126 -16.35 8.28 -12.19
CA ASN A 126 -17.50 8.51 -11.31
C ASN A 126 -17.88 10.00 -11.18
N LEU A 127 -16.97 10.91 -11.53
CA LEU A 127 -17.22 12.36 -11.53
C LEU A 127 -17.90 12.84 -12.82
N THR A 128 -17.80 12.09 -13.91
CA THR A 128 -18.41 12.44 -15.21
C THR A 128 -19.80 11.84 -15.42
N SER A 129 -20.18 10.79 -14.66
CA SER A 129 -21.49 10.13 -14.77
C SER A 129 -22.60 10.76 -13.91
N SER A 130 -22.28 11.76 -13.09
CA SER A 130 -23.25 12.45 -12.20
C SER A 130 -23.61 13.86 -12.68
N ALA A 131 -23.31 14.17 -13.95
CA ALA A 131 -23.61 15.46 -14.59
C ALA A 131 -24.76 15.38 -15.62
N ASP A 132 -25.46 14.25 -15.70
CA ASP A 132 -26.70 14.07 -16.46
C ASP A 132 -27.90 14.02 -15.50
#